data_AF-Q46KS8-F1
#
_entry.id   AF-Q46KS8-F1
#
_cell.length_a   1.000
_cell.length_b   1.000
_cell.length_c   1.000
_cell.angle_alpha   90.00
_cell.angle_beta   90.00
_cell.angle_gamma   90.00
#
_symmetry.space_group_name_H-M   'P 1'
#
loop_
_entity.id
_entity.type
_entity.pdbx_description
1 polymer ?
#
loop_
_entity_poly.entity_id
_entity_poly.type
_entity_poly.pdbx_seq_one_letter_code
_entity_poly.pdbx_strand_id
1 'polypeptide(L)'
;MSGWLYLIRNKDLYKIGITKNFENRMRQLKPDNVVAKLYTADFVKLERELHNRYKKFRIPQTEYFRLENTHIKEIKKRISILNYPFILTFGICLKSILLLLLFFFLTLVVISLYINDLNIAISKSLVWIERISFGLAFISLFVYSGKYLSFWNELKYRSTRLIIFLFFSFLFRLVAIFLS
;
A
#
# COMPACT_ATOMS: atom_id res chain seq x y z
N MET A 1 -10.61 9.43 10.70
CA MET A 1 -11.13 8.32 9.86
C MET A 1 -10.54 8.47 8.46
N SER A 2 -10.03 7.41 7.83
CA SER A 2 -9.37 7.49 6.51
C SER A 2 -10.23 6.88 5.41
N GLY A 3 -9.96 7.28 4.16
CA GLY A 3 -10.70 6.84 2.99
C GLY A 3 -9.98 7.17 1.69
N TRP A 4 -10.58 6.71 0.60
CA TRP A 4 -10.12 6.93 -0.75
C TRP A 4 -10.77 8.17 -1.34
N LEU A 5 -9.97 9.04 -1.92
CA LEU A 5 -10.35 10.02 -2.94
C LEU A 5 -10.01 9.44 -4.31
N TYR A 6 -10.87 9.58 -5.30
CA TYR A 6 -10.63 9.11 -6.65
C TYR A 6 -11.10 10.09 -7.72
N LEU A 7 -10.43 10.03 -8.86
CA LEU A 7 -10.83 10.62 -10.13
C LEU A 7 -10.98 9.49 -11.13
N ILE A 8 -12.19 9.29 -11.64
CA ILE A 8 -12.47 8.33 -12.70
C ILE A 8 -12.93 9.05 -13.95
N ARG A 9 -12.79 8.39 -15.10
CA ARG A 9 -13.23 8.87 -16.40
C ARG A 9 -14.25 7.91 -16.99
N ASN A 10 -15.37 8.47 -17.44
CA ASN A 10 -16.37 7.80 -18.28
C ASN A 10 -16.55 8.67 -19.53
N LYS A 11 -16.09 8.19 -20.68
CA LYS A 11 -16.04 8.91 -21.95
C LYS A 11 -15.31 10.25 -21.83
N ASP A 12 -16.00 11.37 -22.03
CA ASP A 12 -15.51 12.74 -21.91
C ASP A 12 -15.70 13.34 -20.50
N LEU A 13 -16.35 12.59 -19.60
CA LEU A 13 -16.71 13.07 -18.27
C LEU A 13 -15.81 12.49 -17.20
N TYR A 14 -15.54 13.31 -16.19
CA TYR A 14 -14.74 12.94 -15.04
C TYR A 14 -15.57 13.02 -13.76
N LYS A 15 -15.37 12.08 -12.84
CA LYS A 15 -16.01 12.09 -11.52
C LYS A 15 -14.94 12.14 -10.44
N ILE A 16 -15.04 13.15 -9.59
CA ILE A 16 -14.28 13.25 -8.34
C ILE A 16 -15.17 12.70 -7.24
N GLY A 17 -14.73 11.66 -6.55
CA GLY A 17 -15.53 11.05 -5.48
C GLY A 17 -14.69 10.44 -4.38
N ILE A 18 -15.38 10.07 -3.31
CA ILE A 18 -14.78 9.38 -2.16
C ILE A 18 -15.40 8.01 -1.88
N THR A 19 -14.66 7.14 -1.20
CA THR A 19 -15.16 5.85 -0.72
C THR A 19 -14.27 5.28 0.40
N LYS A 20 -14.84 4.46 1.29
CA LYS A 20 -14.05 3.64 2.23
C LYS A 20 -13.48 2.37 1.57
N ASN A 21 -14.21 1.80 0.60
CA ASN A 21 -13.84 0.59 -0.10
C ASN A 21 -13.72 0.89 -1.60
N PHE A 22 -12.48 1.04 -2.08
CA PHE A 22 -12.21 1.45 -3.45
C PHE A 22 -12.55 0.35 -4.45
N GLU A 23 -12.15 -0.88 -4.15
CA GLU A 23 -12.36 -2.03 -5.01
C GLU A 23 -13.85 -2.28 -5.25
N ASN A 24 -14.67 -2.27 -4.21
CA ASN A 24 -16.12 -2.44 -4.33
C ASN A 24 -16.74 -1.29 -5.13
N ARG A 25 -16.32 -0.04 -4.88
CA ARG A 25 -16.84 1.13 -5.59
C ARG A 25 -16.50 1.10 -7.09
N MET A 26 -15.31 0.66 -7.47
CA MET A 26 -14.92 0.53 -8.88
C MET A 26 -15.69 -0.60 -9.59
N ARG A 27 -15.99 -1.71 -8.89
CA ARG A 27 -16.87 -2.77 -9.44
C ARG A 27 -18.29 -2.29 -9.69
N GLN A 28 -18.80 -1.40 -8.84
CA GLN A 28 -20.12 -0.79 -9.00
C GLN A 28 -20.15 0.25 -10.13
N LEU A 29 -19.16 1.16 -10.15
CA LEU A 29 -19.13 2.26 -11.11
C LEU A 29 -18.69 1.83 -12.52
N LYS A 30 -17.86 0.78 -12.63
CA LYS A 30 -17.26 0.27 -13.88
C LYS A 30 -16.76 1.39 -14.80
N PRO A 31 -15.84 2.26 -14.32
CA PRO A 31 -15.35 3.35 -15.14
C PRO A 31 -14.47 2.85 -16.29
N ASP A 32 -14.40 3.63 -17.37
CA ASP A 32 -13.48 3.34 -18.48
C ASP A 32 -12.02 3.41 -18.01
N ASN A 33 -11.73 4.37 -17.13
CA ASN A 33 -10.39 4.53 -16.58
C ASN A 33 -10.39 5.14 -15.17
N VAL A 34 -9.52 4.60 -14.31
CA VAL A 34 -9.16 5.23 -13.03
C VAL A 34 -8.00 6.19 -13.27
N VAL A 35 -8.32 7.48 -13.35
CA VAL A 35 -7.34 8.53 -13.67
C VAL A 35 -6.44 8.87 -12.50
N ALA A 36 -7.03 8.92 -11.29
CA ALA A 36 -6.33 9.25 -10.06
C ALA A 36 -6.98 8.54 -8.86
N LYS A 37 -6.19 8.15 -7.85
CA LYS A 37 -6.71 7.80 -6.52
C LYS A 37 -5.70 8.06 -5.42
N LEU A 38 -6.19 8.38 -4.22
CA LEU A 38 -5.40 8.69 -3.04
C LEU A 38 -6.08 8.14 -1.80
N TYR A 39 -5.34 7.42 -0.95
CA TYR A 39 -5.81 7.06 0.38
C TYR A 39 -5.27 8.05 1.41
N THR A 40 -6.17 8.71 2.14
CA THR A 40 -5.80 9.75 3.11
C THR A 40 -6.85 9.92 4.20
N ALA A 41 -6.46 10.49 5.34
CA ALA A 41 -7.38 10.87 6.41
C ALA A 41 -8.26 12.08 6.00
N ASP A 42 -7.74 12.94 5.14
CA ASP A 42 -8.39 14.21 4.74
C ASP A 42 -9.26 14.11 3.48
N PHE A 43 -9.60 12.88 3.09
CA PHE A 43 -10.23 12.59 1.79
C PHE A 43 -11.55 13.36 1.59
N VAL A 44 -12.34 13.55 2.65
CA VAL A 44 -13.58 14.34 2.64
C VAL A 44 -13.31 15.83 2.41
N LYS A 45 -12.31 16.40 3.11
CA LYS A 45 -11.93 17.81 2.97
C LYS A 45 -11.41 18.08 1.56
N LEU A 46 -10.57 17.19 1.05
CA LEU A 46 -9.99 17.28 -0.29
C LEU A 46 -11.04 17.14 -1.38
N GLU A 47 -12.01 16.24 -1.23
CA GLU A 47 -13.12 16.15 -2.18
C GLU A 47 -13.89 17.46 -2.25
N ARG A 48 -14.31 18.01 -1.10
CA ARG A 48 -15.03 19.30 -1.05
C ARG A 48 -14.24 20.42 -1.70
N GLU A 49 -12.94 20.48 -1.42
CA GLU A 49 -12.05 21.46 -2.00
C GLU A 49 -11.96 21.34 -3.53
N LEU A 50 -11.80 20.13 -4.06
CA LEU A 50 -11.74 19.88 -5.50
C LEU A 50 -13.10 20.17 -6.17
N HIS A 51 -14.21 19.77 -5.55
CA HIS A 51 -15.56 20.09 -6.04
C HIS A 51 -15.80 21.60 -6.10
N ASN A 52 -15.34 22.35 -5.10
CA ASN A 52 -15.44 23.81 -5.08
C ASN A 52 -14.55 24.47 -6.14
N ARG A 53 -13.30 24.01 -6.27
CA ARG A 53 -12.34 24.53 -7.26
C ARG A 53 -12.85 24.36 -8.69
N TYR A 54 -13.41 23.20 -9.02
CA TYR A 54 -13.90 22.90 -10.36
C TYR A 54 -15.41 23.05 -10.51
N LYS A 55 -16.07 23.79 -9.60
CA LYS A 55 -17.53 23.99 -9.59
C LYS A 55 -18.08 24.50 -10.93
N LYS A 56 -17.33 25.37 -11.61
CA LYS A 56 -17.70 25.93 -12.93
C LYS A 56 -17.76 24.88 -14.05
N PHE A 57 -17.05 23.77 -13.90
CA PHE A 57 -16.98 22.68 -14.88
C PHE A 57 -17.91 21.52 -14.52
N ARG A 58 -18.63 21.61 -13.40
CA ARG A 58 -19.54 20.58 -12.92
C ARG A 58 -20.81 20.57 -13.76
N ILE A 59 -21.23 19.38 -14.18
CA ILE A 59 -22.50 19.20 -14.87
C ILE A 59 -23.63 19.35 -13.83
N PRO A 60 -24.62 20.23 -14.07
CA PRO A 60 -25.72 20.46 -13.15
C PRO A 60 -26.39 19.15 -12.71
N GLN A 61 -26.76 19.08 -11.42
CA GLN A 61 -27.46 17.92 -10.82
C GLN A 61 -26.67 16.59 -10.84
N THR A 62 -25.39 16.59 -11.21
CA THR A 62 -24.55 15.39 -11.19
C THR A 62 -23.29 15.57 -10.35
N GLU A 63 -22.53 14.49 -10.16
CA GLU A 63 -21.18 14.52 -9.59
C GLU A 63 -20.08 14.48 -10.67
N TYR A 64 -20.45 14.71 -11.93
CA TYR A 64 -19.54 14.68 -13.07
C TYR A 64 -19.10 16.09 -13.47
N PHE A 65 -17.92 16.16 -14.07
CA PHE A 65 -17.22 17.37 -14.48
C PHE A 65 -16.72 17.21 -15.91
N ARG A 66 -16.78 18.29 -16.69
CA ARG A 66 -16.10 18.41 -17.99
C ARG A 66 -14.72 19.01 -17.77
N LEU A 67 -13.73 18.15 -17.51
CA LEU A 67 -12.36 18.57 -17.22
C LEU A 67 -11.47 18.43 -18.45
N GLU A 68 -10.63 19.44 -18.68
CA GLU A 68 -9.55 19.39 -19.65
C GLU A 68 -8.29 18.75 -19.07
N ASN A 69 -7.36 18.40 -19.96
CA ASN A 69 -6.08 17.79 -19.58
C ASN A 69 -5.25 18.65 -18.60
N THR A 70 -5.35 19.96 -18.69
CA THR A 70 -4.72 20.92 -17.75
C THR A 70 -5.25 20.73 -16.33
N HIS A 71 -6.57 20.66 -16.15
CA HIS A 71 -7.22 20.41 -14.86
C HIS A 71 -6.84 19.03 -14.30
N ILE A 72 -6.79 18.00 -15.14
CA ILE A 72 -6.40 16.65 -14.72
C ILE A 72 -4.95 16.65 -14.20
N LYS A 73 -4.03 17.31 -14.91
CA LYS A 73 -2.63 17.45 -14.47
C LYS A 73 -2.53 18.18 -13.12
N GLU A 74 -3.31 19.24 -12.94
CA GLU A 74 -3.34 19.98 -11.68
C GLU A 74 -3.85 19.12 -10.51
N ILE A 75 -4.96 18.40 -10.70
CA ILE A 75 -5.51 17.48 -9.68
C ILE A 75 -4.48 16.41 -9.32
N LYS A 76 -3.84 15.79 -10.32
CA LYS A 76 -2.78 14.78 -10.10
C LYS A 76 -1.61 15.36 -9.31
N LYS A 77 -1.13 16.55 -9.69
CA LYS A 77 -0.05 17.24 -8.98
C LYS A 77 -0.43 17.49 -7.52
N ARG A 78 -1.64 18.00 -7.28
CA ARG A 78 -2.14 18.29 -5.94
C ARG A 78 -2.25 17.05 -5.07
N ILE A 79 -2.80 15.97 -5.63
CA ILE A 79 -2.89 14.67 -4.97
C ILE A 79 -1.49 14.11 -4.65
N SER A 80 -0.50 14.31 -5.54
CA SER A 80 0.84 13.77 -5.36
C SER A 80 1.64 14.44 -4.23
N ILE A 81 1.35 15.71 -3.92
CA ILE A 81 2.01 16.47 -2.85
C ILE A 81 1.52 16.03 -1.47
N LEU A 82 0.33 15.44 -1.39
CA LEU A 82 -0.25 15.06 -0.10
C LEU A 82 0.53 13.91 0.52
N ASN A 83 0.86 14.10 1.79
CA ASN A 83 1.67 13.18 2.55
C ASN A 83 1.04 11.80 2.65
N TYR A 84 1.90 10.80 2.51
CA TYR A 84 1.58 9.41 2.74
C TYR A 84 1.22 9.21 4.23
N PRO A 85 0.00 8.75 4.55
CA PRO A 85 -0.44 8.74 5.94
C PRO A 85 0.34 7.70 6.77
N PHE A 86 0.78 8.09 7.97
CA PHE A 86 1.50 7.21 8.91
C PHE A 86 0.69 5.97 9.30
N ILE A 87 -0.65 6.07 9.33
CA ILE A 87 -1.53 4.92 9.61
C ILE A 87 -1.29 3.76 8.62
N LEU A 88 -0.87 4.11 7.40
CA LEU A 88 -0.74 3.18 6.31
C LEU A 88 0.68 2.58 6.28
N THR A 89 1.72 3.33 6.64
CA THR A 89 3.04 2.73 6.96
C THR A 89 2.94 1.75 8.12
N PHE A 90 2.19 2.10 9.17
CA PHE A 90 1.95 1.21 10.31
C PHE A 90 1.21 -0.08 9.88
N GLY A 91 0.16 0.06 9.07
CA GLY A 91 -0.56 -1.11 8.54
C GLY A 91 0.29 -2.02 7.65
N ILE A 92 1.26 -1.46 6.93
CA ILE A 92 2.24 -2.23 6.15
C ILE A 92 3.18 -2.98 7.09
N CYS A 93 3.69 -2.31 8.11
CA CYS A 93 4.56 -2.91 9.12
C CYS A 93 3.90 -4.12 9.77
N LEU A 94 2.68 -3.96 10.29
CA LEU A 94 1.94 -5.04 10.94
C LEU A 94 1.73 -6.24 10.01
N LYS A 95 1.35 -6.00 8.75
CA LYS A 95 1.15 -7.07 7.76
C LYS A 95 2.45 -7.80 7.41
N SER A 96 3.56 -7.07 7.27
CA SER A 96 4.87 -7.67 7.02
C SER A 96 5.34 -8.52 8.21
N ILE A 97 5.15 -8.04 9.43
CA ILE A 97 5.48 -8.79 10.65
C ILE A 97 4.65 -10.07 10.75
N LEU A 98 3.33 -9.98 10.52
CA LEU A 98 2.45 -11.15 10.55
C LEU A 98 2.87 -12.21 9.51
N LEU A 99 3.27 -11.76 8.32
CA LEU A 99 3.76 -12.65 7.27
C LEU A 99 5.06 -13.35 7.67
N LEU A 100 6.01 -12.64 8.28
CA LEU A 100 7.26 -13.22 8.76
C LEU A 100 7.02 -14.22 9.89
N LEU A 101 6.13 -13.90 10.83
CA LEU A 101 5.75 -14.83 11.91
C LEU A 101 5.15 -16.12 11.33
N LEU A 102 4.25 -16.00 10.34
CA LEU A 102 3.68 -17.17 9.68
C LEU A 102 4.77 -18.05 9.05
N PHE A 103 5.72 -17.46 8.32
CA PHE A 103 6.82 -18.22 7.73
C PHE A 103 7.75 -18.82 8.79
N PHE A 104 8.03 -18.12 9.89
CA PHE A 104 8.86 -18.62 10.98
C PHE A 104 8.25 -19.87 11.64
N PHE A 105 6.95 -19.84 11.95
CA PHE A 105 6.29 -21.02 12.52
C PHE A 105 6.27 -22.19 11.53
N LEU A 106 6.08 -21.91 10.25
CA LEU A 106 6.10 -22.94 9.21
C LEU A 106 7.49 -23.58 9.09
N THR A 107 8.57 -22.78 9.09
CA THR A 107 9.94 -23.32 9.06
C THR A 107 10.26 -24.09 10.34
N LEU A 108 9.81 -23.61 11.50
CA LEU A 108 9.98 -24.29 12.78
C LEU A 108 9.32 -25.67 12.78
N VAL A 109 8.05 -25.75 12.38
CA VAL A 109 7.32 -27.02 12.29
C VAL A 109 8.07 -27.99 11.39
N VAL A 110 8.48 -27.56 10.18
CA VAL A 110 9.18 -28.43 9.23
C VAL A 110 10.51 -28.93 9.81
N ILE A 111 11.30 -28.06 10.45
CA ILE A 111 12.61 -28.44 11.01
C ILE A 111 12.45 -29.36 12.22
N SER A 112 11.46 -29.12 13.07
CA SER A 112 11.15 -29.96 14.24
C SER A 112 10.71 -31.38 13.87
N LEU A 113 10.25 -31.63 12.64
CA LEU A 113 9.99 -33.00 12.17
C LEU A 113 11.27 -33.83 11.98
N TYR A 114 12.42 -33.17 11.77
CA TYR A 114 13.71 -33.82 11.53
C TYR A 114 14.66 -33.74 12.73
N ILE A 115 14.44 -32.78 13.64
CA ILE A 115 15.31 -32.50 14.78
C ILE A 115 14.47 -32.52 16.05
N ASN A 116 14.78 -33.45 16.95
CA ASN A 116 14.05 -33.61 18.21
C ASN A 116 14.47 -32.59 19.30
N ASP A 117 15.57 -31.86 19.07
CA ASP A 117 16.00 -30.76 19.94
C ASP A 117 15.37 -29.43 19.49
N LEU A 118 14.52 -28.89 20.36
CA LEU A 118 13.79 -27.64 20.11
C LEU A 118 14.71 -26.42 19.98
N ASN A 119 15.80 -26.35 20.76
CA ASN A 119 16.72 -25.20 20.72
C ASN A 119 17.48 -25.18 19.39
N ILE A 120 17.96 -26.34 18.95
CA ILE A 120 18.62 -26.50 17.65
C ILE A 120 17.63 -26.21 16.52
N ALA A 121 16.38 -26.67 16.64
CA ALA A 121 15.34 -26.41 15.66
C ALA A 121 15.04 -24.90 15.55
N ILE A 122 14.93 -24.18 16.67
CA ILE A 122 14.72 -22.72 16.71
C ILE A 122 15.91 -22.00 16.04
N SER A 123 17.14 -22.32 16.41
CA SER A 123 18.34 -21.70 15.85
C SER A 123 18.41 -21.87 14.32
N LYS A 124 18.17 -23.09 13.81
CA LYS A 124 18.11 -23.35 12.36
C LYS A 124 16.95 -22.63 11.68
N SER A 125 15.79 -22.55 12.33
CA SER A 125 14.61 -21.85 11.81
C SER A 125 14.86 -20.35 11.65
N LEU A 126 15.59 -19.75 12.59
CA LEU A 126 16.00 -18.34 12.54
C LEU A 126 16.91 -18.04 11.33
N VAL A 127 17.85 -18.95 11.01
CA VAL A 127 18.71 -18.81 9.82
C VAL A 127 17.89 -18.95 8.53
N TRP A 128 16.88 -19.82 8.49
CA TRP A 128 16.01 -19.94 7.31
C TRP A 128 15.10 -18.73 7.12
N ILE A 129 14.45 -18.23 8.19
CA ILE A 129 13.58 -17.06 8.09
C ILE A 129 14.36 -15.79 7.76
N GLU A 130 15.62 -15.69 8.17
CA GLU A 130 16.55 -14.64 7.74
C GLU A 130 16.65 -14.58 6.22
N ARG A 131 17.00 -15.71 5.57
CA ARG A 131 17.09 -15.81 4.10
C ARG A 131 15.77 -15.50 3.41
N ILE A 132 14.65 -16.01 3.95
CA ILE A 132 13.31 -15.73 3.43
C ILE A 132 13.01 -14.23 3.52
N SER A 133 13.31 -13.60 4.66
CA SER A 133 13.10 -12.17 4.88
C SER A 133 13.92 -11.34 3.88
N PHE A 134 15.19 -11.71 3.67
CA PHE A 134 16.03 -11.06 2.66
C PHE A 134 15.44 -11.20 1.24
N GLY A 135 14.99 -12.40 0.86
CA GLY A 135 14.33 -12.64 -0.43
C GLY A 135 13.06 -11.82 -0.60
N LEU A 136 12.23 -11.73 0.44
CA LEU A 136 11.02 -10.89 0.45
C LEU A 136 11.36 -9.40 0.34
N ALA A 137 12.46 -8.94 0.94
CA ALA A 137 12.94 -7.57 0.80
C ALA A 137 13.24 -7.25 -0.67
N PHE A 138 13.95 -8.15 -1.37
CA PHE A 138 14.26 -7.97 -2.79
C PHE A 138 12.99 -7.97 -3.66
N ILE A 139 12.11 -8.96 -3.47
CA ILE A 139 10.84 -9.05 -4.21
C ILE A 139 10.00 -7.77 -4.01
N SER A 140 10.02 -7.17 -2.82
CA SER A 140 9.22 -5.99 -2.51
C SER A 140 9.54 -4.75 -3.36
N LEU A 141 10.73 -4.68 -3.98
CA LEU A 141 11.10 -3.61 -4.91
C LEU A 141 10.31 -3.66 -6.22
N PHE A 142 9.93 -4.86 -6.65
CA PHE A 142 9.34 -5.10 -7.97
C PHE A 142 7.82 -5.29 -7.93
N VAL A 143 7.25 -5.59 -6.75
CA VAL A 143 5.80 -5.76 -6.59
C VAL A 143 5.09 -4.42 -6.65
N TYR A 144 4.46 -4.12 -7.79
CA TYR A 144 3.58 -2.97 -7.96
C TYR A 144 2.26 -3.16 -7.20
N SER A 145 1.94 -2.24 -6.29
CA SER A 145 0.73 -2.35 -5.47
C SER A 145 -0.54 -1.95 -6.22
N GLY A 146 -0.42 -1.05 -7.20
CA GLY A 146 -1.56 -0.42 -7.88
C GLY A 146 -2.49 0.37 -6.97
N LYS A 147 -2.09 0.60 -5.71
CA LYS A 147 -2.87 1.31 -4.71
C LYS A 147 -2.59 2.81 -4.73
N TYR A 148 -1.42 3.24 -5.17
CA TYR A 148 -1.03 4.66 -5.14
C TYR A 148 -0.84 5.21 -6.55
N LEU A 149 -1.19 6.49 -6.70
CA LEU A 149 -1.13 7.15 -8.00
C LEU A 149 0.24 7.73 -8.33
N SER A 150 0.92 8.33 -7.34
CA SER A 150 2.22 8.93 -7.59
C SER A 150 3.30 7.86 -7.52
N PHE A 151 4.22 7.90 -8.49
CA PHE A 151 5.43 7.10 -8.48
C PHE A 151 6.15 7.20 -7.12
N TRP A 152 6.20 8.40 -6.55
CA TRP A 152 6.80 8.64 -5.23
C TRP A 152 6.09 7.93 -4.08
N ASN A 153 4.75 7.86 -4.06
CA ASN A 153 4.03 7.16 -2.99
C ASN A 153 4.13 5.64 -3.14
N GLU A 154 4.15 5.15 -4.38
CA GLU A 154 4.41 3.74 -4.69
C GLU A 154 5.86 3.37 -4.32
N LEU A 155 6.83 4.22 -4.62
CA LEU A 155 8.23 4.05 -4.22
C LEU A 155 8.36 4.03 -2.69
N LYS A 156 7.73 4.98 -1.98
CA LYS A 156 7.68 4.99 -0.52
C LYS A 156 7.11 3.68 0.04
N TYR A 157 5.99 3.19 -0.50
CA TYR A 157 5.40 1.90 -0.11
C TYR A 157 6.40 0.75 -0.22
N ARG A 158 7.10 0.66 -1.35
CA ARG A 158 8.09 -0.40 -1.63
C ARG A 158 9.31 -0.27 -0.71
N SER A 159 9.86 0.94 -0.58
CA SER A 159 10.99 1.21 0.31
C SER A 159 10.65 0.88 1.76
N THR A 160 9.44 1.20 2.24
CA THR A 160 9.01 0.82 3.59
C THR A 160 9.01 -0.70 3.77
N ARG A 161 8.45 -1.47 2.83
CA ARG A 161 8.47 -2.95 2.91
C ARG A 161 9.88 -3.50 2.89
N LEU A 162 10.74 -2.99 2.00
CA LEU A 162 12.14 -3.37 1.93
C LEU A 162 12.86 -3.15 3.26
N ILE A 163 12.72 -1.95 3.85
CA ILE A 163 13.38 -1.60 5.11
C ILE A 163 12.92 -2.55 6.23
N ILE A 164 11.62 -2.82 6.31
CA ILE A 164 11.08 -3.75 7.32
C ILE A 164 11.71 -5.14 7.15
N PHE A 165 11.69 -5.70 5.94
CA PHE A 165 12.21 -7.05 5.72
C PHE A 165 13.72 -7.14 5.92
N LEU A 166 14.49 -6.12 5.54
CA LEU A 166 15.94 -6.08 5.83
C LEU A 166 16.22 -5.98 7.34
N PHE A 167 15.47 -5.13 8.05
CA PHE A 167 15.60 -4.99 9.50
C PHE A 167 15.33 -6.32 10.21
N PHE A 168 14.26 -7.03 9.85
CA PHE A 168 13.97 -8.33 10.42
C PHE A 168 14.98 -9.41 10.01
N SER A 169 15.49 -9.38 8.78
CA SER A 169 16.59 -10.27 8.34
C SER A 169 17.79 -10.13 9.28
N PHE A 170 18.20 -8.89 9.54
CA PHE A 170 19.30 -8.59 10.47
C PHE A 170 18.98 -9.06 11.89
N LEU A 171 17.76 -8.80 12.38
CA LEU A 171 17.34 -9.22 13.72
C LEU A 171 17.37 -10.75 13.88
N PHE A 172 16.84 -11.49 12.90
CA PHE A 172 16.86 -12.96 12.94
C PHE A 172 18.28 -13.51 12.91
N ARG A 173 19.17 -12.90 12.11
CA ARG A 173 20.60 -13.26 12.11
C ARG A 173 21.24 -13.05 13.48
N LEU A 174 20.98 -11.91 14.09
CA LEU A 174 21.53 -11.55 15.39
C LEU A 174 21.05 -12.53 16.46
N VAL A 175 19.76 -12.82 16.52
CA VAL A 175 19.19 -13.78 17.48
C VAL A 175 19.70 -15.21 17.24
N ALA A 176 19.86 -15.62 15.97
CA ALA A 176 20.42 -16.93 15.64
C ALA A 176 21.85 -17.11 16.18
N ILE A 177 22.70 -16.07 16.12
CA ILE A 177 24.07 -16.10 16.64
C ILE A 177 24.09 -16.26 18.16
N PHE A 178 23.13 -15.70 18.89
CA PHE A 178 23.04 -15.86 20.35
C PHE A 178 22.50 -17.23 20.78
N LEU A 179 21.77 -17.92 19.90
CA LEU A 179 21.16 -19.23 20.18
C LEU A 179 21.95 -20.42 19.61
N SER A 180 22.96 -20.15 18.78
CA SER A 180 23.90 -21.16 18.23
C SER A 180 25.05 -21.41 19.18
#